data_AF-A0A8S1H1V7-F1
#
_entry.id   AF-A0A8S1H1V7-F1
#
_cell.length_a   1.000
_cell.length_b   1.000
_cell.length_c   1.000
_cell.angle_alpha   90.00
_cell.angle_beta   90.00
_cell.angle_gamma   90.00
#
_symmetry.space_group_name_H-M   'P 1'
#
loop_
_entity.id
_entity.type
_entity.pdbx_description
1 polymer ?
#
loop_
_entity_poly.entity_id
_entity_poly.type
_entity_poly.pdbx_seq_one_letter_code
_entity_poly.pdbx_strand_id
1 'polypeptide(L)'
;MGRKANPILANVAIFAVEHIMIRALAAASLLLALVVAENTTPARGFTTVAQCKCSDMEECGATIKAKTSRCKKSEKCTAFLSTIGDAAKIMQCLDKDHEVMNNLEECAKKKLNGELGCTNSDTPVNVTIPLIPVIEVPSLEESAAAAGSQQTPSQPSPPLGLSQYLMCVDECALDDMEVIPGRKKRSPVNCAFKLKCALTPPSDAAREVYAACEKELKYDPKQGAADSCRCLQQAGVNMQCS
;
A
#
# COMPACT_ATOMS: atom_id res chain seq x y z
N MET A 1 82.88 33.28 27.05
CA MET A 1 82.43 34.70 27.00
C MET A 1 80.98 34.73 26.55
N GLY A 2 80.12 35.48 27.25
CA GLY A 2 78.81 35.90 26.74
C GLY A 2 77.61 35.01 27.04
N ARG A 3 77.16 35.00 28.30
CA ARG A 3 75.74 34.74 28.65
C ARG A 3 74.87 35.78 27.94
N LYS A 4 73.74 35.37 27.35
CA LYS A 4 72.47 36.11 27.46
C LYS A 4 71.32 35.14 27.66
N ALA A 5 70.43 35.59 28.52
CA ALA A 5 69.53 34.79 29.32
C ALA A 5 68.16 34.58 28.68
N ASN A 6 67.55 33.51 29.20
CA ASN A 6 66.14 33.13 29.25
C ASN A 6 65.13 34.28 29.39
N PRO A 7 63.90 34.00 28.93
CA PRO A 7 62.78 34.12 29.85
C PRO A 7 61.86 32.89 29.78
N ILE A 8 62.25 31.82 30.49
CA ILE A 8 61.30 31.12 31.37
C ILE A 8 61.16 32.07 32.56
N LEU A 9 60.16 32.95 32.56
CA LEU A 9 59.63 33.71 33.71
C LEU A 9 58.54 34.68 33.23
N ALA A 10 57.55 34.14 32.56
CA ALA A 10 56.21 34.71 32.55
C ALA A 10 55.26 33.60 33.03
N ASN A 11 55.37 33.31 34.33
CA ASN A 11 54.26 32.93 35.20
C ASN A 11 53.30 31.88 34.61
N VAL A 12 53.45 30.57 34.83
CA VAL A 12 53.32 29.93 36.16
C VAL A 12 52.52 30.79 37.16
N ALA A 13 51.36 31.32 36.76
CA ALA A 13 50.35 31.88 37.65
C ALA A 13 48.97 32.05 36.99
N ILE A 14 48.65 31.26 35.96
CA ILE A 14 47.25 31.00 35.56
C ILE A 14 47.03 29.48 35.55
N PHE A 15 47.60 28.81 36.54
CA PHE A 15 46.94 27.66 37.13
C PHE A 15 45.90 28.23 38.11
N ALA A 16 44.68 27.70 38.05
CA ALA A 16 43.66 27.77 39.12
C ALA A 16 42.53 28.82 39.05
N VAL A 17 42.00 29.20 37.87
CA VAL A 17 40.65 29.84 37.83
C VAL A 17 39.64 29.23 36.84
N GLU A 18 40.03 28.42 35.84
CA GLU A 18 39.03 27.78 34.95
C GLU A 18 39.08 26.24 34.96
N HIS A 19 39.48 25.66 36.09
CA HIS A 19 39.41 24.21 36.31
C HIS A 19 38.04 23.73 36.83
N ILE A 20 36.99 24.58 36.81
CA ILE A 20 35.67 24.29 37.40
C ILE A 20 34.48 24.37 36.41
N MET A 21 34.61 24.89 35.19
CA MET A 21 33.44 25.06 34.29
C MET A 21 33.45 24.36 32.93
N ILE A 22 34.41 23.48 32.61
CA ILE A 22 34.35 22.68 31.37
C ILE A 22 34.72 21.21 31.66
N ARG A 23 34.16 20.66 32.74
CA ARG A 23 34.00 19.21 32.94
C ARG A 23 32.63 18.68 32.50
N ALA A 24 31.86 19.50 31.77
CA ALA A 24 30.53 19.16 31.25
C ALA A 24 30.49 18.88 29.73
N LEU A 25 31.61 18.99 29.02
CA LEU A 25 31.67 18.81 27.55
C LEU A 25 32.60 17.66 27.11
N ALA A 26 32.90 16.73 28.01
CA ALA A 26 33.73 15.54 27.75
C ALA A 26 32.92 14.23 27.65
N ALA A 27 31.61 14.31 27.40
CA ALA A 27 30.73 13.12 27.29
C ALA A 27 29.92 13.04 25.98
N ALA A 28 30.18 13.91 24.99
CA ALA A 28 29.36 13.99 23.77
C ALA A 28 30.10 13.64 22.45
N SER A 29 31.39 13.29 22.49
CA SER A 29 32.19 13.14 21.26
C SER A 29 32.83 11.76 21.07
N LEU A 30 32.24 10.70 21.65
CA LEU A 30 32.70 9.31 21.47
C LEU A 30 31.56 8.31 21.22
N LEU A 31 30.49 8.74 20.54
CA LEU A 31 29.35 7.90 20.11
C LEU A 31 28.88 8.24 18.68
N LEU A 32 29.81 8.61 17.79
CA LEU A 32 29.53 8.80 16.37
C LEU A 32 30.45 7.93 15.48
N ALA A 33 30.66 6.70 15.92
CA ALA A 33 31.17 5.60 15.10
C ALA A 33 30.34 4.38 15.48
N LEU A 34 29.69 3.73 14.51
CA LEU A 34 28.59 2.76 14.63
C LEU A 34 27.21 3.42 14.75
N VAL A 35 26.64 3.79 13.60
CA VAL A 35 25.42 3.22 13.00
C VAL A 35 25.26 4.00 11.70
N VAL A 36 26.09 3.67 10.70
CA VAL A 36 25.56 3.68 9.33
C VAL A 36 24.86 2.35 9.24
N ALA A 37 23.59 2.33 9.69
CA ALA A 37 22.68 1.31 9.24
C ALA A 37 22.75 1.40 7.71
N GLU A 38 23.20 0.32 7.08
CA GLU A 38 22.90 0.07 5.69
C GLU A 38 21.38 0.11 5.58
N ASN A 39 20.84 1.29 5.28
CA ASN A 39 19.64 1.37 4.49
C ASN A 39 20.03 0.72 3.17
N THR A 40 19.92 -0.61 3.10
CA THR A 40 19.79 -1.33 1.84
C THR A 40 18.50 -0.80 1.22
N THR A 41 18.62 0.33 0.50
CA THR A 41 17.61 0.76 -0.44
C THR A 41 17.34 -0.46 -1.32
N PRO A 42 16.12 -1.04 -1.31
CA PRO A 42 15.84 -2.15 -2.19
C PRO A 42 16.16 -1.68 -3.61
N ALA A 43 16.99 -2.43 -4.33
CA ALA A 43 17.41 -2.08 -5.68
C ALA A 43 16.15 -1.82 -6.53
N ARG A 44 15.92 -0.56 -6.90
CA ARG A 44 14.82 -0.15 -7.78
C ARG A 44 15.17 -0.59 -9.19
N GLY A 45 14.88 -1.85 -9.52
CA GLY A 45 14.99 -2.33 -10.90
C GLY A 45 13.76 -1.91 -11.71
N PHE A 46 13.92 -1.77 -13.01
CA PHE A 46 12.82 -1.67 -13.97
C PHE A 46 12.79 -2.94 -14.82
N THR A 47 11.62 -3.34 -15.29
CA THR A 47 11.48 -4.41 -16.28
C THR A 47 10.62 -3.92 -17.45
N THR A 48 10.87 -4.48 -18.63
CA THR A 48 10.12 -4.15 -19.85
C THR A 48 9.36 -5.38 -20.31
N VAL A 49 8.05 -5.25 -20.50
CA VAL A 49 7.16 -6.33 -20.96
C VAL A 49 6.14 -5.76 -21.95
N ALA A 50 5.48 -6.60 -22.74
CA ALA A 50 4.44 -6.16 -23.66
C ALA A 50 3.25 -5.55 -22.90
N GLN A 51 2.59 -4.55 -23.51
CA GLN A 51 1.35 -3.99 -22.99
C GLN A 51 0.24 -5.05 -23.05
N CYS A 52 -0.62 -5.09 -22.04
CA CYS A 52 -1.77 -5.99 -22.05
C CYS A 52 -2.79 -5.61 -23.13
N LYS A 53 -3.34 -6.61 -23.82
CA LYS A 53 -4.52 -6.42 -24.68
C LYS A 53 -5.76 -6.21 -23.83
N CYS A 54 -6.64 -5.31 -24.26
CA CYS A 54 -7.87 -5.04 -23.51
C CYS A 54 -8.80 -6.26 -23.46
N SER A 55 -8.91 -7.03 -24.55
CA SER A 55 -9.68 -8.28 -24.59
C SER A 55 -9.29 -9.26 -23.49
N ASP A 56 -7.99 -9.47 -23.30
CA ASP A 56 -7.46 -10.48 -22.37
C ASP A 56 -7.66 -10.02 -20.93
N MET A 57 -7.52 -8.71 -20.69
CA MET A 57 -7.80 -8.08 -19.40
C MET A 57 -9.28 -8.18 -19.04
N GLU A 58 -10.18 -7.98 -20.00
CA GLU A 58 -11.63 -8.11 -19.81
C GLU A 58 -12.04 -9.54 -19.46
N GLU A 59 -11.53 -10.53 -20.20
CA GLU A 59 -11.80 -11.96 -19.93
C GLU A 59 -11.28 -12.37 -18.55
N CYS A 60 -10.04 -11.96 -18.23
CA CYS A 60 -9.46 -12.22 -16.92
C CYS A 60 -10.24 -11.52 -15.80
N GLY A 61 -10.61 -10.25 -15.99
CA GLY A 61 -11.41 -9.49 -15.04
C GLY A 61 -12.78 -10.10 -14.80
N ALA A 62 -13.46 -10.58 -15.84
CA ALA A 62 -14.73 -11.30 -15.74
C ALA A 62 -14.58 -12.60 -14.92
N THR A 63 -13.50 -13.35 -15.16
CA THR A 63 -13.19 -14.58 -14.41
C THR A 63 -12.97 -14.28 -12.93
N ILE A 64 -12.17 -13.26 -12.59
CA ILE A 64 -11.92 -12.86 -11.20
C ILE A 64 -13.23 -12.39 -10.56
N LYS A 65 -14.01 -11.53 -11.22
CA LYS A 65 -15.30 -11.04 -10.72
C LYS A 65 -16.28 -12.18 -10.39
N ALA A 66 -16.34 -13.20 -11.24
CA ALA A 66 -17.15 -14.39 -11.01
C ALA A 66 -16.67 -15.17 -9.77
N LYS A 67 -15.35 -15.34 -9.60
CA LYS A 67 -14.78 -16.00 -8.41
C LYS A 67 -15.03 -15.19 -7.13
N THR A 68 -14.73 -13.90 -7.14
CA THR A 68 -14.98 -12.98 -6.01
C THR A 68 -16.45 -13.03 -5.57
N SER A 69 -17.39 -13.08 -6.53
CA SER A 69 -18.83 -13.18 -6.23
C SER A 69 -19.24 -14.48 -5.53
N ARG A 70 -18.49 -15.57 -5.73
CA ARG A 70 -18.67 -16.83 -4.99
C ARG A 70 -17.99 -16.75 -3.62
N CYS A 71 -16.74 -16.29 -3.59
CA CYS A 71 -15.91 -16.21 -2.38
C CYS A 71 -16.50 -15.30 -1.30
N LYS A 72 -17.10 -14.17 -1.70
CA LYS A 72 -17.75 -13.22 -0.78
C LYS A 72 -18.90 -13.83 0.03
N LYS A 73 -19.53 -14.89 -0.49
CA LYS A 73 -20.63 -15.62 0.16
C LYS A 73 -20.18 -16.89 0.87
N SER A 74 -18.88 -17.20 0.85
CA SER A 74 -18.37 -18.41 1.49
C SER A 74 -18.47 -18.28 3.01
N GLU A 75 -18.91 -19.35 3.66
CA GLU A 75 -19.06 -19.39 5.12
C GLU A 75 -17.74 -19.05 5.84
N LYS A 76 -16.62 -19.54 5.30
CA LYS A 76 -15.26 -19.26 5.78
C LYS A 76 -14.97 -17.76 5.86
N CYS A 77 -15.32 -16.99 4.82
CA CYS A 77 -15.07 -15.55 4.84
C CYS A 77 -16.13 -14.80 5.64
N THR A 78 -17.42 -15.14 5.48
CA THR A 78 -18.50 -14.43 6.17
C THR A 78 -18.44 -14.56 7.68
N ALA A 79 -17.81 -15.62 8.21
CA ALA A 79 -17.56 -15.79 9.64
C ALA A 79 -16.82 -14.59 10.26
N PHE A 80 -15.88 -13.96 9.54
CA PHE A 80 -15.18 -12.77 10.02
C PHE A 80 -16.13 -11.57 10.19
N LEU A 81 -17.14 -11.43 9.31
CA LEU A 81 -18.10 -10.33 9.38
C LEU A 81 -19.06 -10.46 10.56
N SER A 82 -19.49 -11.68 10.88
CA SER A 82 -20.37 -11.95 12.02
C SER A 82 -19.77 -11.56 13.37
N THR A 83 -18.44 -11.43 13.46
CA THR A 83 -17.76 -10.97 14.69
C THR A 83 -17.81 -9.47 14.90
N ILE A 84 -18.10 -8.70 13.84
CA ILE A 84 -18.06 -7.23 13.85
C ILE A 84 -19.41 -6.56 13.56
N GLY A 85 -20.42 -7.32 13.13
CA GLY A 85 -21.75 -6.78 12.85
C GLY A 85 -22.65 -7.75 12.07
N ASP A 86 -23.71 -7.19 11.49
CA ASP A 86 -24.63 -7.91 10.61
C ASP A 86 -23.94 -8.19 9.27
N ALA A 87 -23.49 -9.42 9.08
CA ALA A 87 -22.73 -9.83 7.90
C ALA A 87 -23.48 -9.55 6.58
N ALA A 88 -24.80 -9.70 6.55
CA ALA A 88 -25.59 -9.45 5.34
C ALA A 88 -25.62 -7.96 5.00
N LYS A 89 -25.81 -7.09 6.00
CA LYS A 89 -25.77 -5.63 5.80
C LYS A 89 -24.37 -5.13 5.46
N ILE A 90 -23.32 -5.67 6.08
CA ILE A 90 -21.94 -5.32 5.74
C ILE A 90 -21.66 -5.66 4.28
N MET A 91 -22.03 -6.85 3.82
CA MET A 91 -21.87 -7.23 2.41
C MET A 91 -22.66 -6.32 1.47
N GLN A 92 -23.88 -5.91 1.84
CA GLN A 92 -24.66 -4.96 1.05
C GLN A 92 -23.97 -3.60 0.92
N CYS A 93 -23.35 -3.08 1.99
CA CYS A 93 -22.58 -1.84 1.94
C CYS A 93 -21.39 -1.97 0.96
N LEU A 94 -20.62 -3.04 1.07
CA LEU A 94 -19.47 -3.29 0.20
C LEU A 94 -19.88 -3.48 -1.27
N ASP A 95 -21.00 -4.17 -1.51
CA ASP A 95 -21.54 -4.36 -2.86
C ASP A 95 -21.98 -3.04 -3.49
N LYS A 96 -22.57 -2.14 -2.70
CA LYS A 96 -22.96 -0.80 -3.15
C LYS A 96 -21.74 0.06 -3.51
N ASP A 97 -20.71 0.03 -2.69
CA ASP A 97 -19.45 0.75 -2.99
C ASP A 97 -18.82 0.22 -4.28
N HIS A 98 -18.80 -1.12 -4.44
CA HIS A 98 -18.27 -1.76 -5.64
C HIS A 98 -19.10 -1.42 -6.89
N GLU A 99 -20.43 -1.32 -6.79
CA GLU A 99 -21.31 -0.89 -7.89
C GLU A 99 -20.99 0.52 -8.35
N VAL A 100 -20.79 1.46 -7.42
CA VAL A 100 -20.42 2.84 -7.76
C VAL A 100 -19.08 2.90 -8.50
N MET A 101 -18.08 2.14 -8.03
CA MET A 101 -16.78 2.06 -8.70
C MET A 101 -16.86 1.41 -10.08
N ASN A 102 -17.68 0.37 -10.25
CA ASN A 102 -17.93 -0.23 -11.56
C ASN A 102 -18.58 0.78 -12.53
N ASN A 103 -19.53 1.59 -12.08
CA ASN A 103 -20.16 2.61 -12.92
C ASN A 103 -19.16 3.69 -13.37
N LEU A 104 -18.25 4.11 -12.48
CA LEU A 104 -17.16 5.03 -12.83
C LEU A 104 -16.20 4.41 -13.85
N GLU A 105 -15.80 3.16 -13.64
CA GLU A 105 -14.92 2.43 -14.56
C GLU A 105 -15.58 2.26 -15.93
N GLU A 106 -16.86 1.86 -15.99
CA GLU A 106 -17.61 1.74 -17.23
C GLU A 106 -17.74 3.08 -17.97
N CYS A 107 -17.96 4.17 -17.24
CA CYS A 107 -17.97 5.51 -17.81
C CYS A 107 -16.61 5.86 -18.42
N ALA A 108 -15.52 5.65 -17.68
CA ALA A 108 -14.17 5.96 -18.14
C ALA A 108 -13.80 5.10 -19.36
N LYS A 109 -14.14 3.80 -19.30
CA LYS A 109 -13.94 2.84 -20.39
C LYS A 109 -14.63 3.30 -21.68
N LYS A 110 -15.88 3.78 -21.61
CA LYS A 110 -16.60 4.30 -22.79
C LYS A 110 -15.90 5.52 -23.40
N LYS A 111 -15.41 6.44 -22.56
CA LYS A 111 -14.76 7.68 -23.02
C LYS A 111 -13.34 7.46 -23.53
N LEU A 112 -12.66 6.41 -23.05
CA LEU A 112 -11.30 6.00 -23.47
C LEU A 112 -11.31 4.89 -24.52
N ASN A 113 -12.46 4.62 -25.15
CA ASN A 113 -12.59 3.57 -26.18
C ASN A 113 -12.09 2.19 -25.71
N GLY A 114 -12.31 1.84 -24.44
CA GLY A 114 -11.86 0.59 -23.85
C GLY A 114 -10.43 0.59 -23.29
N GLU A 115 -9.60 1.57 -23.63
CA GLU A 115 -8.15 1.56 -23.35
C GLU A 115 -7.80 2.13 -21.96
N LEU A 116 -8.21 1.42 -20.91
CA LEU A 116 -7.84 1.71 -19.52
C LEU A 116 -6.43 1.20 -19.18
N GLY A 117 -5.42 1.73 -19.87
CA GLY A 117 -4.02 1.31 -19.73
C GLY A 117 -3.67 0.02 -20.48
N CYS A 118 -4.65 -0.71 -21.00
CA CYS A 118 -4.46 -1.76 -22.01
C CYS A 118 -4.46 -1.17 -23.43
N THR A 119 -4.21 -2.00 -24.44
CA THR A 119 -4.30 -1.60 -25.85
C THR A 119 -5.25 -2.50 -26.64
N ASN A 120 -5.94 -1.91 -27.62
CA ASN A 120 -6.70 -2.65 -28.63
C ASN A 120 -5.86 -3.00 -29.86
N SER A 121 -4.56 -2.65 -29.87
CA SER A 121 -3.67 -2.95 -30.99
C SER A 121 -3.35 -4.44 -31.11
N ASP A 122 -3.31 -4.95 -32.34
CA ASP A 122 -2.81 -6.29 -32.64
C ASP A 122 -1.31 -6.44 -32.35
N THR A 123 -0.58 -5.32 -32.29
CA THR A 123 0.85 -5.25 -32.00
C THR A 123 1.09 -4.40 -30.74
N PRO A 124 0.91 -4.98 -29.53
CA PRO A 124 1.13 -4.26 -28.29
C PRO A 124 2.55 -3.74 -28.16
N VAL A 125 2.70 -2.48 -27.74
CA VAL A 125 4.01 -1.88 -27.47
C VAL A 125 4.57 -2.39 -26.14
N ASN A 126 5.88 -2.32 -25.97
CA ASN A 126 6.51 -2.65 -24.70
C ASN A 126 6.40 -1.49 -23.69
N VAL A 127 6.04 -1.82 -22.45
CA VAL A 127 5.94 -0.88 -21.32
C VAL A 127 7.03 -1.20 -20.32
N THR A 128 7.69 -0.16 -19.83
CA THR A 128 8.68 -0.27 -18.75
C THR A 128 8.02 0.03 -17.41
N ILE A 129 8.04 -0.95 -16.51
CA ILE A 129 7.43 -0.84 -15.18
C ILE A 129 8.50 -0.93 -14.08
N PRO A 130 8.34 -0.20 -12.98
CA PRO A 130 9.20 -0.37 -11.81
C PRO A 130 8.93 -1.74 -11.18
N LEU A 131 10.00 -2.45 -10.80
CA LEU A 131 9.89 -3.66 -10.00
C LEU A 131 9.47 -3.28 -8.58
N ILE A 132 8.28 -3.69 -8.17
CA ILE A 132 7.82 -3.52 -6.80
C ILE A 132 8.70 -4.43 -5.91
N PRO A 133 9.42 -3.88 -4.92
CA PRO A 133 10.20 -4.69 -4.01
C PRO A 133 9.27 -5.63 -3.26
N VAL A 134 9.70 -6.88 -3.18
CA VAL A 134 8.89 -7.97 -2.67
C VAL A 134 8.85 -7.88 -1.14
N ILE A 135 7.78 -7.29 -0.58
CA ILE A 135 7.56 -7.24 0.88
C ILE A 135 6.96 -8.58 1.33
N GLU A 136 7.57 -9.22 2.32
CA GLU A 136 7.05 -10.42 2.99
C GLU A 136 5.97 -9.99 3.98
N VAL A 137 4.73 -10.41 3.76
CA VAL A 137 3.66 -10.29 4.75
C VAL A 137 3.42 -11.65 5.40
N PRO A 138 3.27 -11.71 6.74
CA PRO A 138 2.98 -12.97 7.44
C PRO A 138 1.66 -13.58 6.94
N SER A 139 1.60 -14.91 6.87
CA SER A 139 0.36 -15.67 6.61
C SER A 139 -0.76 -15.25 7.57
N LEU A 140 -2.04 -15.46 7.22
CA LEU A 140 -3.18 -15.28 8.13
C LEU A 140 -2.99 -16.08 9.45
N GLU A 141 -2.33 -17.23 9.38
CA GLU A 141 -1.98 -18.07 10.54
C GLU A 141 -0.91 -17.42 11.44
N GLU A 142 -0.06 -16.60 10.86
CA GLU A 142 1.08 -15.94 11.51
C GLU A 142 0.71 -14.54 12.03
N SER A 143 -0.25 -13.90 11.35
CA SER A 143 -0.86 -12.62 11.76
C SER A 143 -1.67 -12.75 13.05
N ALA A 144 -2.16 -13.95 13.39
CA ALA A 144 -2.80 -14.25 14.67
C ALA A 144 -1.78 -14.30 15.84
N ALA A 145 -0.50 -14.57 15.56
CA ALA A 145 0.57 -14.62 16.55
C ALA A 145 1.28 -13.26 16.75
N ALA A 146 1.17 -12.34 15.78
CA ALA A 146 1.88 -11.05 15.78
C ALA A 146 1.08 -9.87 16.40
N ALA A 147 0.05 -10.12 17.21
CA ALA A 147 -0.77 -9.10 17.88
C ALA A 147 -0.03 -8.27 18.96
N GLY A 148 1.29 -8.21 18.91
CA GLY A 148 2.11 -7.48 19.87
C GLY A 148 3.38 -6.94 19.21
N SER A 149 3.25 -5.90 18.37
CA SER A 149 4.25 -4.81 18.28
C SER A 149 3.83 -3.68 17.33
N GLN A 150 3.87 -2.47 17.90
CA GLN A 150 4.06 -1.15 17.27
C GLN A 150 2.96 -0.58 16.36
N GLN A 151 2.00 0.07 17.01
CA GLN A 151 1.15 1.11 16.43
C GLN A 151 1.98 2.38 16.12
N THR A 152 1.92 2.83 14.86
CA THR A 152 2.29 4.19 14.42
C THR A 152 0.98 5.00 14.32
N PRO A 153 0.95 6.32 14.63
CA PRO A 153 -0.28 6.98 15.05
C PRO A 153 -1.27 7.32 13.90
N SER A 154 -2.55 7.08 14.20
CA SER A 154 -3.75 7.77 13.72
C SER A 154 -4.01 7.87 12.21
N GLN A 155 -4.41 6.75 11.61
CA GLN A 155 -5.55 6.73 10.69
C GLN A 155 -6.60 5.77 11.26
N PRO A 156 -7.91 6.05 11.10
CA PRO A 156 -8.95 5.08 11.46
C PRO A 156 -8.74 3.82 10.60
N SER A 157 -8.15 2.80 11.21
CA SER A 157 -7.97 1.51 10.54
C SER A 157 -9.31 0.79 10.50
N PRO A 158 -9.66 0.15 9.38
CA PRO A 158 -10.87 -0.66 9.32
C PRO A 158 -10.81 -1.75 10.40
N PRO A 159 -11.93 -2.12 11.03
CA PRO A 159 -11.94 -3.18 12.03
C PRO A 159 -11.30 -4.47 11.50
N LEU A 160 -10.57 -5.16 12.37
CA LEU A 160 -9.77 -6.33 11.97
C LEU A 160 -10.59 -7.38 11.22
N GLY A 161 -11.82 -7.66 11.66
CA GLY A 161 -12.72 -8.60 10.99
C GLY A 161 -13.07 -8.22 9.55
N LEU A 162 -13.20 -6.92 9.25
CA LEU A 162 -13.45 -6.45 7.89
C LEU A 162 -12.21 -6.66 7.01
N SER A 163 -11.03 -6.37 7.54
CA SER A 163 -9.77 -6.60 6.85
C SER A 163 -9.54 -8.09 6.56
N GLN A 164 -9.81 -8.96 7.54
CA GLN A 164 -9.73 -10.41 7.40
C GLN A 164 -10.72 -10.97 6.39
N TYR A 165 -11.96 -10.45 6.38
CA TYR A 165 -12.95 -10.79 5.35
C TYR A 165 -12.43 -10.45 3.95
N LEU A 166 -11.95 -9.22 3.72
CA LEU A 166 -11.45 -8.80 2.41
C LEU A 166 -10.24 -9.63 1.97
N MET A 167 -9.30 -9.91 2.89
CA MET A 167 -8.17 -10.80 2.60
C MET A 167 -8.62 -12.23 2.25
N CYS A 168 -9.59 -12.79 2.98
CA CYS A 168 -10.15 -14.11 2.71
C CYS A 168 -10.81 -14.18 1.32
N VAL A 169 -11.58 -13.15 0.96
CA VAL A 169 -12.23 -13.07 -0.36
C VAL A 169 -11.19 -13.00 -1.47
N ASP A 170 -10.14 -12.19 -1.28
CA ASP A 170 -9.03 -12.11 -2.23
C ASP A 170 -8.31 -13.46 -2.36
N GLU A 171 -7.87 -14.07 -1.26
CA GLU A 171 -7.21 -15.37 -1.32
C GLU A 171 -8.06 -16.43 -2.02
N CYS A 172 -9.35 -16.51 -1.69
CA CYS A 172 -10.28 -17.43 -2.33
C CYS A 172 -10.46 -17.15 -3.84
N ALA A 173 -10.53 -15.88 -4.24
CA ALA A 173 -10.71 -15.52 -5.65
C ALA A 173 -9.47 -15.85 -6.49
N LEU A 174 -8.32 -15.93 -5.84
CA LEU A 174 -6.99 -15.97 -6.44
C LEU A 174 -6.27 -17.31 -6.26
N ASP A 175 -6.85 -18.25 -5.52
CA ASP A 175 -6.23 -19.53 -5.12
C ASP A 175 -5.76 -20.39 -6.32
N ASP A 176 -6.47 -20.36 -7.46
CA ASP A 176 -6.10 -21.12 -8.66
C ASP A 176 -5.08 -20.41 -9.58
N MET A 177 -4.54 -19.26 -9.18
CA MET A 177 -3.48 -18.63 -9.95
C MET A 177 -2.17 -19.20 -9.46
N GLU A 178 -1.66 -20.22 -10.15
CA GLU A 178 -0.36 -20.85 -9.87
C GLU A 178 0.70 -19.79 -9.57
N VAL A 179 0.93 -19.55 -8.29
CA VAL A 179 2.06 -18.76 -7.83
C VAL A 179 3.22 -19.73 -7.79
N ILE A 180 4.32 -19.34 -8.45
CA ILE A 180 5.62 -20.02 -8.39
C ILE A 180 5.82 -20.65 -6.99
N PRO A 181 6.09 -21.96 -6.89
CA PRO A 181 6.12 -22.66 -5.61
C PRO A 181 7.02 -21.94 -4.60
N GLY A 182 6.46 -21.61 -3.42
CA GLY A 182 7.18 -20.95 -2.32
C GLY A 182 6.98 -19.43 -2.19
N ARG A 183 6.11 -18.79 -2.97
CA ARG A 183 5.83 -17.34 -2.85
C ARG A 183 4.34 -17.03 -2.62
N LYS A 184 3.84 -17.11 -1.39
CA LYS A 184 2.54 -16.48 -1.05
C LYS A 184 2.77 -14.99 -0.80
N LYS A 185 2.82 -14.18 -1.86
CA LYS A 185 2.94 -12.71 -1.72
C LYS A 185 1.89 -12.06 -2.58
N ARG A 186 1.08 -11.17 -1.99
CA ARG A 186 0.25 -10.21 -2.73
C ARG A 186 1.17 -9.42 -3.66
N SER A 187 1.29 -9.83 -4.91
CA SER A 187 1.64 -8.88 -5.96
C SER A 187 0.32 -8.40 -6.54
N PRO A 188 -0.07 -7.13 -6.34
CA PRO A 188 -1.27 -6.59 -6.96
C PRO A 188 -0.98 -6.38 -8.45
N VAL A 189 -1.01 -7.47 -9.21
CA VAL A 189 -0.97 -7.45 -10.68
C VAL A 189 -1.66 -8.71 -11.23
N ASN A 190 -2.82 -9.16 -10.72
CA ASN A 190 -3.33 -10.50 -11.04
C ASN A 190 -3.49 -10.83 -12.52
N CYS A 191 -4.23 -10.00 -13.26
CA CYS A 191 -4.43 -10.27 -14.68
C CYS A 191 -3.16 -10.02 -15.48
N ALA A 192 -2.53 -8.85 -15.31
CA ALA A 192 -1.33 -8.51 -16.05
C ALA A 192 -0.13 -9.45 -15.76
N PHE A 193 0.06 -9.89 -14.51
CA PHE A 193 1.09 -10.87 -14.15
C PHE A 193 0.80 -12.25 -14.74
N LYS A 194 -0.45 -12.73 -14.63
CA LYS A 194 -0.86 -14.01 -15.22
C LYS A 194 -0.70 -14.01 -16.74
N LEU A 195 -1.06 -12.90 -17.38
CA LEU A 195 -0.94 -12.68 -18.82
C LEU A 195 0.49 -12.28 -19.25
N LYS A 196 1.42 -12.14 -18.29
CA LYS A 196 2.83 -11.73 -18.53
C LYS A 196 2.95 -10.44 -19.34
N CYS A 197 2.08 -9.48 -19.07
CA CYS A 197 2.02 -8.18 -19.71
C CYS A 197 1.99 -7.06 -18.64
N ALA A 198 2.03 -5.81 -19.08
CA ALA A 198 1.86 -4.65 -18.21
C ALA A 198 0.73 -3.73 -18.68
N LEU A 199 0.06 -3.08 -17.74
CA LEU A 199 -0.81 -1.95 -18.04
C LEU A 199 0.04 -0.67 -18.08
N THR A 200 -0.26 0.18 -19.06
CA THR A 200 0.30 1.53 -19.13
C THR A 200 -0.19 2.34 -17.92
N PRO A 201 0.70 3.09 -17.25
CA PRO A 201 0.30 3.99 -16.17
C PRO A 201 -0.81 4.95 -16.62
N PRO A 202 -1.72 5.35 -15.72
CA PRO A 202 -2.78 6.29 -16.07
C PRO A 202 -2.18 7.62 -16.54
N SER A 203 -2.56 8.05 -17.74
CA SER A 203 -2.17 9.34 -18.30
C SER A 203 -2.97 10.49 -17.68
N ASP A 204 -2.54 11.74 -17.90
CA ASP A 204 -3.32 12.92 -17.51
C ASP A 204 -4.70 12.92 -18.15
N ALA A 205 -4.78 12.54 -19.43
CA ALA A 205 -6.05 12.39 -20.14
C ALA A 205 -6.97 11.34 -19.49
N ALA A 206 -6.41 10.20 -19.03
CA ALA A 206 -7.19 9.21 -18.31
C ALA A 206 -7.73 9.77 -16.98
N ARG A 207 -6.90 10.52 -16.23
CA ARG A 207 -7.31 11.18 -14.99
C ARG A 207 -8.42 12.21 -15.21
N GLU A 208 -8.33 13.01 -16.26
CA GLU A 208 -9.37 13.97 -16.66
C GLU A 208 -10.68 13.27 -17.03
N VAL A 209 -10.60 12.13 -17.72
CA VAL A 209 -11.78 11.31 -18.02
C VAL A 209 -12.47 10.80 -16.76
N TYR A 210 -11.71 10.29 -15.79
CA TYR A 210 -12.28 9.88 -14.49
C TYR A 210 -12.95 11.07 -13.78
N ALA A 211 -12.29 12.23 -13.72
CA ALA A 211 -12.88 13.44 -13.14
C ALA A 211 -14.16 13.91 -13.87
N ALA A 212 -14.24 13.71 -15.19
CA ALA A 212 -15.45 13.98 -15.97
C ALA A 212 -16.57 12.98 -15.64
N CYS A 213 -16.23 11.69 -15.49
CA CYS A 213 -17.16 10.64 -15.10
C CYS A 213 -17.71 10.83 -13.68
N GLU A 214 -16.87 11.24 -12.72
CA GLU A 214 -17.30 11.60 -11.38
C GLU A 214 -18.37 12.70 -11.42
N LYS A 215 -18.16 13.75 -12.23
CA LYS A 215 -19.14 14.83 -12.41
C LYS A 215 -20.42 14.36 -13.08
N GLU A 216 -20.32 13.55 -14.14
CA GLU A 216 -21.47 13.03 -14.89
C GLU A 216 -22.36 12.13 -14.02
N LEU A 217 -21.73 11.26 -13.23
CA LEU A 217 -22.41 10.34 -12.31
C LEU A 217 -22.78 11.00 -10.97
N LYS A 218 -22.40 12.27 -10.76
CA LYS A 218 -22.58 13.01 -9.50
C LYS A 218 -21.97 12.28 -8.31
N TYR A 219 -20.86 11.60 -8.54
CA TYR A 219 -20.08 10.95 -7.49
C TYR A 219 -19.10 11.95 -6.89
N ASP A 220 -19.16 12.12 -5.57
CA ASP A 220 -18.16 12.84 -4.80
C ASP A 220 -17.39 11.83 -3.93
N PRO A 221 -16.06 11.68 -4.09
CA PRO A 221 -15.29 10.68 -3.35
C PRO A 221 -15.34 10.83 -1.83
N LYS A 222 -15.44 12.07 -1.32
CA LYS A 222 -15.47 12.32 0.13
C LYS A 222 -16.81 11.92 0.72
N GLN A 223 -17.89 12.29 0.04
CA GLN A 223 -19.24 11.88 0.39
C GLN A 223 -19.40 10.36 0.25
N GLY A 224 -18.84 9.77 -0.80
CA GLY A 224 -18.79 8.32 -1.00
C GLY A 224 -18.17 7.61 0.20
N ALA A 225 -16.96 8.02 0.61
CA ALA A 225 -16.31 7.45 1.80
C ALA A 225 -17.13 7.61 3.08
N ALA A 226 -17.75 8.77 3.29
CA ALA A 226 -18.62 9.02 4.43
C ALA A 226 -19.90 8.15 4.40
N ASP A 227 -20.48 7.94 3.23
CA ASP A 227 -21.66 7.08 3.02
C ASP A 227 -21.33 5.61 3.27
N SER A 228 -20.20 5.13 2.76
CA SER A 228 -19.69 3.78 3.02
C SER A 228 -19.48 3.55 4.51
N CYS A 229 -18.83 4.50 5.19
CA CYS A 229 -18.58 4.40 6.63
C CYS A 229 -19.89 4.37 7.43
N ARG A 230 -20.85 5.27 7.11
CA ARG A 230 -22.17 5.28 7.76
C ARG A 230 -22.93 3.98 7.53
N CYS A 231 -22.86 3.42 6.32
CA CYS A 231 -23.50 2.14 6.00
C CYS A 231 -22.94 1.02 6.88
N LEU A 232 -21.61 0.92 6.98
CA LEU A 232 -20.95 -0.06 7.85
C LEU A 232 -21.31 0.15 9.33
N GLN A 233 -21.35 1.39 9.80
CA GLN A 233 -21.78 1.71 11.17
C GLN A 233 -23.22 1.26 11.44
N GLN A 234 -24.14 1.49 10.51
CA GLN A 234 -25.53 1.03 10.59
C GLN A 234 -25.67 -0.50 10.49
N ALA A 235 -24.71 -1.16 9.86
CA ALA A 235 -24.58 -2.60 9.86
C ALA A 235 -24.02 -3.17 11.19
N GLY A 236 -23.72 -2.31 12.17
CA GLY A 236 -23.24 -2.72 13.49
C GLY A 236 -21.71 -2.70 13.65
N VAL A 237 -20.98 -2.27 12.61
CA VAL A 237 -19.53 -2.17 12.67
C VAL A 237 -19.11 -1.02 13.57
N ASN A 238 -18.35 -1.32 14.62
CA ASN A 238 -17.84 -0.30 15.53
C ASN A 238 -16.64 0.43 14.89
N MET A 239 -16.92 1.56 14.24
CA MET A 239 -15.91 2.42 13.62
C MET A 239 -16.29 3.89 13.76
N GLN A 240 -15.29 4.77 13.72
CA GLN A 240 -15.50 6.22 13.68
C GLN A 240 -15.47 6.70 12.24
N CYS A 241 -16.54 7.38 11.82
CA CYS A 241 -16.62 8.06 10.53
C CYS A 241 -16.21 9.52 10.72
N SER A 242 -15.12 9.92 10.07
CA SER A 242 -14.60 11.29 10.06
C SER A 242 -14.97 12.03 8.78
#